data_AF-A0A4U6RHD3-F1
#
_entry.id   AF-A0A4U6RHD3-F1
#
_cell.length_a   1.000
_cell.length_b   1.000
_cell.length_c   1.000
_cell.angle_alpha   90.00
_cell.angle_beta   90.00
_cell.angle_gamma   90.00
#
_symmetry.space_group_name_H-M   'P 1'
#
loop_
_entity.id
_entity.type
_entity.pdbx_description
1 polymer ?
#
loop_
_entity_poly.entity_id
_entity_poly.type
_entity_poly.pdbx_seq_one_letter_code
_entity_poly.pdbx_strand_id
1 'polypeptide(L)'
;MIYMKTYDGPVSDHFDGLHFFDPDGSPPKSLGEVLRWQFGGRRQRAVWPEWAPSPHADTPPPRVDGDKVRFCFVGHASWLIQTAGLNILFDPVWSMRASPFSFAGPKRRNDPGIAFEKLPSIDVVLVSHGHYDHLDVATLSRLAGAFGPRVITPLGNDVTMRESDAAIKAEAFDWHQRVELGNGLAATLVPTRHWSARGLFDRNKALWASFVLETPAGKLYIVGDSGYGNGGHFRRVAEAHGPLRLAILPIGAYEPRWFMRDQHMNPEDAVKALVDCGAAQALAHHHGTFQLTDEAIDAPAIALTEALDAAKVLREKFLTLKPGQVFEI
;
A
#
# COMPACT_ATOMS: atom_id res chain seq x y z
N MET A 1 -9.07 28.51 -14.08
CA MET A 1 -8.69 27.14 -13.70
C MET A 1 -7.18 27.07 -13.71
N ILE A 2 -6.55 27.21 -12.54
CA ILE A 2 -5.10 27.00 -12.41
C ILE A 2 -4.92 25.49 -12.49
N TYR A 3 -4.19 25.00 -13.49
CA TYR A 3 -3.77 23.61 -13.55
C TYR A 3 -2.87 23.37 -12.33
N MET A 4 -3.36 22.67 -11.32
CA MET A 4 -2.53 22.21 -10.20
C MET A 4 -1.58 21.16 -10.78
N LYS A 5 -0.35 21.58 -11.09
CA LYS A 5 0.71 20.69 -11.53
C LYS A 5 1.20 19.93 -10.30
N THR A 6 0.97 18.63 -10.28
CA THR A 6 1.51 17.72 -9.25
C THR A 6 2.99 17.44 -9.49
N TYR A 7 3.44 17.33 -10.74
CA TYR A 7 4.84 17.14 -11.13
C TYR A 7 5.16 17.87 -12.43
N ASP A 8 6.37 18.44 -12.58
CA ASP A 8 6.79 19.22 -13.74
C ASP A 8 8.21 18.88 -14.26
N GLY A 9 8.72 17.69 -13.95
CA GLY A 9 10.04 17.24 -14.39
C GLY A 9 10.11 16.82 -15.87
N PRO A 10 11.29 16.34 -16.31
CA PRO A 10 11.53 16.00 -17.71
C PRO A 10 10.78 14.73 -18.14
N VAL A 11 10.49 14.64 -19.45
CA VAL A 11 10.01 13.39 -20.08
C VAL A 11 11.01 12.26 -19.82
N SER A 12 10.50 11.09 -19.46
CA SER A 12 11.28 9.89 -19.14
C SER A 12 10.70 8.66 -19.86
N ASP A 13 11.22 7.47 -19.54
CA ASP A 13 10.68 6.19 -20.00
C ASP A 13 9.34 5.81 -19.35
N HIS A 14 8.86 6.57 -18.36
CA HIS A 14 7.60 6.34 -17.66
C HIS A 14 6.85 7.66 -17.32
N PHE A 15 7.22 8.79 -17.94
CA PHE A 15 6.53 10.08 -17.84
C PHE A 15 6.51 10.81 -19.19
N ASP A 16 5.33 11.17 -19.69
CA ASP A 16 5.14 11.77 -21.04
C ASP A 16 5.24 13.31 -21.06
N GLY A 17 5.58 13.93 -19.94
CA GLY A 17 5.55 15.38 -19.74
C GLY A 17 4.27 15.90 -19.05
N LEU A 18 3.24 15.06 -18.94
CA LEU A 18 1.98 15.37 -18.25
C LEU A 18 1.49 14.23 -17.35
N HIS A 19 1.68 12.98 -17.75
CA HIS A 19 1.23 11.79 -17.05
C HIS A 19 2.33 10.76 -16.92
N PHE A 20 2.36 10.09 -15.77
CA PHE A 20 3.10 8.87 -15.55
C PHE A 20 2.38 7.67 -16.19
N PHE A 21 3.13 6.67 -16.60
CA PHE A 21 2.61 5.44 -17.17
C PHE A 21 3.48 4.25 -16.80
N ASP A 22 2.87 3.07 -16.65
CA ASP A 22 3.59 1.80 -16.54
C ASP A 22 3.86 1.26 -17.96
N PRO A 23 5.12 1.15 -18.41
CA PRO A 23 5.46 0.64 -19.73
C PRO A 23 4.97 -0.80 -19.99
N ASP A 24 4.88 -1.61 -18.92
CA ASP A 24 4.37 -2.99 -18.96
C ASP A 24 2.89 -3.07 -18.52
N GLY A 25 2.29 -1.92 -18.27
CA GLY A 25 0.95 -1.78 -17.71
C GLY A 25 -0.15 -2.03 -18.72
N SER A 26 -1.38 -1.97 -18.24
CA SER A 26 -2.54 -1.91 -19.12
C SER A 26 -3.14 -0.50 -19.11
N PRO A 27 -3.71 -0.06 -20.24
CA PRO A 27 -4.42 1.21 -20.28
C PRO A 27 -5.49 1.25 -19.18
N PRO A 28 -5.69 2.41 -18.55
CA PRO A 28 -6.69 2.55 -17.52
C PRO A 28 -8.09 2.34 -18.10
N LYS A 29 -9.00 1.83 -17.26
CA LYS A 29 -10.38 1.54 -17.68
C LYS A 29 -11.09 2.80 -18.18
N SER A 30 -11.91 2.62 -19.20
CA SER A 30 -12.73 3.67 -19.80
C SER A 30 -13.91 4.05 -18.90
N LEU A 31 -14.48 5.25 -19.11
CA LEU A 31 -15.70 5.67 -18.41
C LEU A 31 -16.87 4.70 -18.61
N GLY A 32 -16.99 4.12 -19.82
CA GLY A 32 -18.02 3.11 -20.10
C GLY A 32 -17.85 1.83 -19.27
N GLU A 33 -16.62 1.38 -19.06
CA GLU A 33 -16.33 0.24 -18.18
C GLU A 33 -16.63 0.56 -16.72
N VAL A 34 -16.29 1.77 -16.25
CA VAL A 34 -16.64 2.23 -14.90
C VAL A 34 -18.15 2.22 -14.70
N LEU A 35 -18.92 2.79 -15.64
CA LEU A 35 -20.39 2.81 -15.58
C LEU A 35 -20.97 1.39 -15.62
N ARG A 36 -20.42 0.51 -16.46
CA ARG A 36 -20.82 -0.90 -16.54
C ARG A 36 -20.60 -1.61 -15.21
N TRP A 37 -19.48 -1.37 -14.54
CA TRP A 37 -19.24 -1.95 -13.23
C TRP A 37 -20.22 -1.39 -12.18
N GLN A 38 -20.37 -0.07 -12.11
CA GLN A 38 -21.18 0.56 -11.06
C GLN A 38 -22.68 0.28 -11.18
N PHE A 39 -23.22 0.26 -12.41
CA PHE A 39 -24.66 0.24 -12.67
C PHE A 39 -25.12 -0.95 -13.52
N GLY A 40 -24.22 -1.84 -13.94
CA GLY A 40 -24.59 -3.01 -14.72
C GLY A 40 -25.41 -4.01 -13.90
N GLY A 41 -26.51 -4.51 -14.46
CA GLY A 41 -27.45 -5.44 -13.78
C GLY A 41 -26.88 -6.81 -13.38
N ARG A 42 -25.58 -7.06 -13.60
CA ARG A 42 -24.85 -8.27 -13.17
C ARG A 42 -23.88 -8.01 -12.02
N ARG A 43 -23.83 -6.79 -11.47
CA ARG A 43 -22.95 -6.46 -10.34
C ARG A 43 -23.40 -7.25 -9.10
N GLN A 44 -22.48 -8.00 -8.51
CA GLN A 44 -22.71 -8.79 -7.31
C GLN A 44 -21.86 -8.24 -6.17
N ARG A 45 -22.24 -7.06 -5.65
CA ARG A 45 -21.56 -6.46 -4.51
C ARG A 45 -22.03 -7.12 -3.22
N ALA A 46 -21.12 -7.74 -2.48
CA ALA A 46 -21.40 -8.27 -1.16
C ALA A 46 -21.78 -7.17 -0.17
N VAL A 47 -22.63 -7.49 0.80
CA VAL A 47 -22.97 -6.57 1.89
C VAL A 47 -22.01 -6.82 3.04
N TRP A 48 -21.18 -5.81 3.36
CA TRP A 48 -20.31 -5.88 4.53
C TRP A 48 -21.09 -5.54 5.80
N PRO A 49 -20.73 -6.10 6.96
CA PRO A 49 -21.29 -5.66 8.24
C PRO A 49 -20.98 -4.17 8.47
N GLU A 50 -21.82 -3.51 9.28
CA GLU A 50 -21.60 -2.09 9.59
C GLU A 50 -20.26 -1.87 10.30
N TRP A 51 -19.91 -2.81 11.18
CA TRP A 51 -18.67 -2.87 11.95
C TRP A 51 -18.21 -4.32 12.09
N ALA A 52 -16.90 -4.54 11.99
CA ALA A 52 -16.23 -5.83 12.06
C ALA A 52 -14.97 -5.71 12.94
N PRO A 53 -15.12 -5.58 14.26
CA PRO A 53 -14.02 -5.23 15.15
C PRO A 53 -12.94 -6.32 15.17
N SER A 54 -11.68 -5.89 15.26
CA SER A 54 -10.59 -6.81 15.59
C SER A 54 -10.58 -7.07 17.09
N PRO A 55 -10.40 -8.31 17.57
CA PRO A 55 -10.22 -8.60 18.99
C PRO A 55 -8.81 -8.24 19.48
N HIS A 56 -7.94 -7.71 18.62
CA HIS A 56 -6.58 -7.34 18.93
C HIS A 56 -6.40 -5.83 18.88
N ALA A 57 -5.53 -5.32 19.74
CA ALA A 57 -5.01 -3.96 19.70
C ALA A 57 -3.57 -4.00 20.18
N ASP A 58 -2.67 -3.37 19.45
CA ASP A 58 -1.26 -3.33 19.81
C ASP A 58 -0.92 -2.07 20.61
N THR A 59 0.03 -2.20 21.52
CA THR A 59 0.73 -1.08 22.16
C THR A 59 2.21 -1.30 21.88
N PRO A 60 2.73 -0.73 20.77
CA PRO A 60 4.09 -1.02 20.32
C PRO A 60 5.14 -0.63 21.37
N PRO A 61 6.25 -1.38 21.47
CA PRO A 61 7.40 -0.91 22.23
C PRO A 61 7.95 0.39 21.61
N PRO A 62 8.67 1.23 22.38
CA PRO A 62 9.19 2.49 21.85
C PRO A 62 10.09 2.29 20.62
N ARG A 63 10.93 1.25 20.63
CA ARG A 63 11.91 0.91 19.58
C ARG A 63 12.13 -0.60 19.52
N VAL A 64 12.59 -1.07 18.36
CA VAL A 64 13.12 -2.43 18.16
C VAL A 64 14.51 -2.30 17.54
N ASP A 65 15.51 -2.84 18.22
CA ASP A 65 16.93 -2.74 17.84
C ASP A 65 17.46 -4.10 17.35
N GLY A 66 18.69 -4.08 16.82
CA GLY A 66 19.40 -5.27 16.37
C GLY A 66 18.93 -5.79 15.00
N ASP A 67 18.95 -7.10 14.84
CA ASP A 67 18.67 -7.84 13.60
C ASP A 67 17.22 -8.35 13.52
N LYS A 68 16.31 -7.72 14.28
CA LYS A 68 14.88 -8.05 14.30
C LYS A 68 14.06 -7.02 13.53
N VAL A 69 12.94 -7.48 12.99
CA VAL A 69 11.88 -6.64 12.45
C VAL A 69 10.56 -7.00 13.09
N ARG A 70 9.88 -6.01 13.66
CA ARG A 70 8.53 -6.15 14.19
C ARG A 70 7.53 -5.47 13.27
N PHE A 71 6.53 -6.21 12.85
CA PHE A 71 5.42 -5.73 12.04
C PHE A 71 4.15 -5.72 12.89
N CYS A 72 3.47 -4.58 12.97
CA CYS A 72 2.10 -4.53 13.46
C CYS A 72 1.16 -4.15 12.32
N PHE A 73 0.14 -4.98 12.08
CA PHE A 73 -0.87 -4.68 11.09
C PHE A 73 -1.84 -3.65 11.65
N VAL A 74 -1.84 -2.43 11.12
CA VAL A 74 -2.78 -1.38 11.56
C VAL A 74 -4.14 -1.55 10.87
N GLY A 75 -4.16 -2.16 9.68
CA GLY A 75 -5.36 -2.43 8.90
C GLY A 75 -5.32 -1.76 7.53
N HIS A 76 -6.10 -2.29 6.58
CA HIS A 76 -6.00 -1.95 5.16
C HIS A 76 -4.58 -2.17 4.62
N ALA A 77 -3.90 -1.15 4.11
CA ALA A 77 -2.49 -1.20 3.72
C ALA A 77 -1.54 -0.70 4.83
N SER A 78 -2.07 -0.21 5.96
CA SER A 78 -1.26 0.45 6.98
C SER A 78 -0.47 -0.56 7.84
N TRP A 79 0.84 -0.34 7.93
CA TRP A 79 1.76 -1.12 8.78
C TRP A 79 2.63 -0.21 9.63
N LEU A 80 2.86 -0.62 10.88
CA LEU A 80 4.01 -0.16 11.66
C LEU A 80 5.12 -1.21 11.55
N ILE A 81 6.29 -0.78 11.09
CA ILE A 81 7.49 -1.60 10.93
C ILE A 81 8.58 -1.02 11.83
N GLN A 82 9.05 -1.80 12.79
CA GLN A 82 10.09 -1.38 13.74
C GLN A 82 11.33 -2.25 13.54
N THR A 83 12.47 -1.62 13.22
CA THR A 83 13.75 -2.32 13.01
C THR A 83 14.93 -1.36 13.08
N ALA A 84 16.07 -1.86 13.54
CA ALA A 84 17.32 -1.10 13.67
C ALA A 84 17.13 0.30 14.27
N GLY A 85 16.32 0.38 15.32
CA GLY A 85 16.04 1.60 16.08
C GLY A 85 15.13 2.61 15.37
N LEU A 86 14.57 2.29 14.20
CA LEU A 86 13.60 3.13 13.49
C LEU A 86 12.19 2.56 13.56
N ASN A 87 11.21 3.47 13.60
CA ASN A 87 9.77 3.18 13.50
C ASN A 87 9.26 3.79 12.19
N ILE A 88 8.83 2.92 11.29
CA ILE A 88 8.41 3.26 9.93
C ILE A 88 6.92 2.97 9.80
N LEU A 89 6.13 3.93 9.34
CA LEU A 89 4.76 3.70 8.90
C LEU A 89 4.71 3.54 7.39
N PHE A 90 4.03 2.53 6.89
CA PHE A 90 3.70 2.39 5.47
C PHE A 90 2.20 2.67 5.26
N ASP A 91 1.87 3.53 4.29
CA ASP A 91 0.52 3.94 3.90
C ASP A 91 -0.43 4.18 5.10
N PRO A 92 -0.10 5.10 6.03
CA PRO A 92 -0.86 5.25 7.27
C PRO A 92 -2.21 5.92 7.05
N VAL A 93 -3.29 5.22 7.41
CA VAL A 93 -4.67 5.74 7.34
C VAL A 93 -5.40 5.51 8.66
N TRP A 94 -5.52 6.55 9.47
CA TRP A 94 -6.35 6.56 10.69
C TRP A 94 -7.73 7.18 10.46
N SER A 95 -7.98 7.78 9.29
CA SER A 95 -9.29 8.35 8.98
C SER A 95 -10.39 7.30 8.94
N MET A 96 -11.60 7.73 9.31
CA MET A 96 -12.81 6.91 9.24
C MET A 96 -13.26 6.68 7.78
N ARG A 97 -12.85 7.53 6.85
CA ARG A 97 -13.15 7.40 5.42
C ARG A 97 -11.92 7.60 4.56
N ALA A 98 -11.81 6.79 3.53
CA ALA A 98 -10.88 6.99 2.42
C ALA A 98 -11.57 7.82 1.34
N SER A 99 -11.64 9.14 1.54
CA SER A 99 -12.43 10.04 0.69
C SER A 99 -11.99 11.50 0.85
N PRO A 100 -12.18 12.36 -0.17
CA PRO A 100 -12.05 13.81 0.01
C PRO A 100 -13.14 14.41 0.91
N PHE A 101 -14.22 13.67 1.17
CA PHE A 101 -15.37 14.15 1.94
C PHE A 101 -15.52 13.36 3.24
N SER A 102 -15.79 14.05 4.35
CA SER A 102 -16.05 13.42 5.64
C SER A 102 -17.38 12.63 5.71
N PHE A 103 -18.33 12.94 4.82
CA PHE A 103 -19.68 12.36 4.82
C PHE A 103 -19.93 11.31 3.73
N ALA A 104 -19.07 11.22 2.71
CA ALA A 104 -19.24 10.34 1.55
C ALA A 104 -17.98 9.51 1.27
N GLY A 105 -18.11 8.43 0.50
CA GLY A 105 -17.01 7.53 0.14
C GLY A 105 -16.80 6.35 1.12
N PRO A 106 -15.85 5.44 0.83
CA PRO A 106 -15.61 4.24 1.61
C PRO A 106 -15.41 4.54 3.11
N LYS A 107 -16.25 3.95 3.96
CA LYS A 107 -16.14 4.02 5.42
C LYS A 107 -15.40 2.79 5.94
N ARG A 108 -14.46 3.02 6.85
CA ARG A 108 -13.74 1.99 7.62
C ARG A 108 -14.74 1.13 8.41
N ARG A 109 -14.45 -0.17 8.53
CA ARG A 109 -15.28 -1.15 9.27
C ARG A 109 -14.67 -1.65 10.57
N ASN A 110 -13.43 -1.28 10.87
CA ASN A 110 -12.75 -1.67 12.11
C ASN A 110 -11.86 -0.54 12.59
N ASP A 111 -11.64 -0.48 13.90
CA ASP A 111 -10.64 0.42 14.46
C ASP A 111 -9.25 0.10 13.91
N PRO A 112 -8.38 1.12 13.76
CA PRO A 112 -6.97 0.89 13.53
C PRO A 112 -6.38 -0.03 14.61
N GLY A 113 -5.51 -0.95 14.20
CA GLY A 113 -4.86 -1.92 15.08
C GLY A 113 -3.98 -1.29 16.17
N ILE A 114 -3.60 -0.03 15.99
CA ILE A 114 -2.92 0.81 16.98
C ILE A 114 -3.74 2.09 17.11
N ALA A 115 -4.21 2.41 18.31
CA ALA A 115 -4.77 3.73 18.59
C ALA A 115 -3.69 4.80 18.32
N PHE A 116 -4.05 5.92 17.67
CA PHE A 116 -3.06 6.92 17.24
C PHE A 116 -2.22 7.43 18.43
N GLU A 117 -2.86 7.59 19.59
CA GLU A 117 -2.27 8.07 20.84
C GLU A 117 -1.32 7.04 21.48
N LYS A 118 -1.30 5.82 20.97
CA LYS A 118 -0.40 4.72 21.37
C LYS A 118 0.73 4.50 20.37
N LEU A 119 0.81 5.28 19.30
CA LEU A 119 1.95 5.22 18.39
C LEU A 119 3.24 5.58 19.14
N PRO A 120 4.34 4.83 18.92
CA PRO A 120 5.65 5.28 19.35
C PRO A 120 6.08 6.48 18.49
N SER A 121 7.21 7.11 18.79
CA SER A 121 7.78 8.14 17.92
C SER A 121 8.01 7.58 16.51
N ILE A 122 7.46 8.23 15.48
CA ILE A 122 7.59 7.81 14.09
C ILE A 122 8.71 8.61 13.43
N ASP A 123 9.67 7.95 12.79
CA ASP A 123 10.78 8.63 12.12
C ASP A 123 10.53 8.80 10.63
N VAL A 124 9.94 7.77 10.01
CA VAL A 124 9.71 7.71 8.57
C VAL A 124 8.29 7.26 8.28
N VAL A 125 7.68 7.90 7.28
CA VAL A 125 6.47 7.44 6.63
C VAL A 125 6.80 7.14 5.17
N LEU A 126 6.38 5.98 4.68
CA LEU A 126 6.43 5.60 3.28
C LEU A 126 5.00 5.67 2.72
N VAL A 127 4.79 6.40 1.63
CA VAL A 127 3.49 6.49 0.94
C VAL A 127 3.64 6.01 -0.49
N SER A 128 2.93 4.94 -0.85
CA SER A 128 3.05 4.25 -2.12
C SER A 128 2.44 4.99 -3.30
N HIS A 129 1.30 5.64 -3.14
CA HIS A 129 0.62 6.36 -4.21
C HIS A 129 -0.50 7.27 -3.69
N GLY A 130 -1.17 7.98 -4.59
CA GLY A 130 -2.06 9.08 -4.26
C GLY A 130 -3.49 8.71 -3.84
N HIS A 131 -3.94 7.45 -3.91
CA HIS A 131 -5.32 7.10 -3.56
C HIS A 131 -5.64 7.39 -2.07
N TYR A 132 -6.89 7.71 -1.76
CA TYR A 132 -7.29 8.19 -0.42
C TYR A 132 -7.13 7.16 0.70
N ASP A 133 -7.08 5.87 0.37
CA ASP A 133 -6.87 4.76 1.28
C ASP A 133 -5.39 4.40 1.47
N HIS A 134 -4.47 5.12 0.81
CA HIS A 134 -3.02 5.01 0.99
C HIS A 134 -2.38 6.34 1.38
N LEU A 135 -2.90 7.46 0.84
CA LEU A 135 -2.49 8.83 1.14
C LEU A 135 -3.62 9.57 1.86
N ASP A 136 -3.61 9.44 3.19
CA ASP A 136 -4.49 10.15 4.11
C ASP A 136 -3.80 11.40 4.69
N VAL A 137 -4.03 12.55 4.04
CA VAL A 137 -3.45 13.83 4.45
C VAL A 137 -3.81 14.22 5.89
N ALA A 138 -4.98 13.84 6.40
CA ALA A 138 -5.35 14.14 7.78
C ALA A 138 -4.50 13.34 8.77
N THR A 139 -4.20 12.09 8.45
CA THR A 139 -3.26 11.27 9.23
C THR A 139 -1.84 11.83 9.13
N LEU A 140 -1.38 12.20 7.93
CA LEU A 140 -0.05 12.78 7.73
C LEU A 140 0.14 14.10 8.50
N SER A 141 -0.85 14.99 8.50
CA SER A 141 -0.85 16.21 9.32
C SER A 141 -0.76 15.91 10.82
N ARG A 142 -1.53 14.94 11.31
CA ARG A 142 -1.45 14.52 12.72
C ARG A 142 -0.06 13.97 13.07
N LEU A 143 0.54 13.17 12.19
CA LEU A 143 1.90 12.64 12.37
C LEU A 143 2.95 13.77 12.33
N ALA A 144 2.80 14.73 11.42
CA ALA A 144 3.67 15.89 11.32
C ALA A 144 3.67 16.72 12.62
N GLY A 145 2.49 16.98 13.18
CA GLY A 145 2.36 17.70 14.46
C GLY A 145 2.84 16.92 15.68
N ALA A 146 2.67 15.59 15.70
CA ALA A 146 3.03 14.75 16.84
C ALA A 146 4.53 14.36 16.88
N PHE A 147 5.11 14.02 15.71
CA PHE A 147 6.44 13.42 15.62
C PHE A 147 7.34 14.08 14.57
N GLY A 148 6.76 14.77 13.59
CA GLY A 148 7.49 15.41 12.50
C GLY A 148 8.36 14.46 11.65
N PRO A 149 7.86 13.27 11.26
CA PRO A 149 8.64 12.28 10.51
C PRO A 149 9.02 12.79 9.11
N ARG A 150 10.04 12.16 8.52
CA ARG A 150 10.28 12.26 7.07
C ARG A 150 9.20 11.48 6.34
N VAL A 151 8.70 12.00 5.22
CA VAL A 151 7.71 11.29 4.39
C VAL A 151 8.32 11.03 3.01
N ILE A 152 8.52 9.77 2.66
CA ILE A 152 9.09 9.34 1.38
C ILE A 152 7.95 8.87 0.49
N THR A 153 7.85 9.43 -0.71
CA THR A 153 6.74 9.15 -1.63
C THR A 153 7.17 9.24 -3.09
N PRO A 154 6.44 8.66 -4.05
CA PRO A 154 6.75 8.86 -5.46
C PRO A 154 6.51 10.29 -5.93
N LEU A 155 7.19 10.68 -7.00
CA LEU A 155 7.08 11.97 -7.68
C LEU A 155 5.65 12.51 -7.78
N GLY A 156 5.45 13.74 -7.30
CA GLY A 156 4.22 14.52 -7.42
C GLY A 156 3.17 14.31 -6.33
N ASN A 157 3.28 13.26 -5.51
CA ASN A 157 2.43 13.10 -4.33
C ASN A 157 2.80 14.09 -3.22
N ASP A 158 4.07 14.46 -3.15
CA ASP A 158 4.65 15.40 -2.20
C ASP A 158 4.06 16.81 -2.32
N VAL A 159 3.72 17.25 -3.54
CA VAL A 159 3.02 18.52 -3.78
C VAL A 159 1.65 18.50 -3.09
N THR A 160 0.87 17.44 -3.30
CA THR A 160 -0.44 17.28 -2.64
C THR A 160 -0.32 17.32 -1.12
N MET A 161 0.69 16.65 -0.56
CA MET A 161 0.93 16.61 0.88
C MET A 161 1.26 18.01 1.42
N ARG A 162 2.23 18.70 0.82
CA ARG A 162 2.68 20.03 1.29
C ARG A 162 1.64 21.13 1.07
N GLU A 163 0.84 21.05 0.02
CA GLU A 163 -0.29 21.96 -0.20
C GLU A 163 -1.41 21.75 0.84
N SER A 164 -1.58 20.51 1.32
CA SER A 164 -2.56 20.21 2.38
C SER A 164 -2.07 20.69 3.74
N ASP A 165 -0.79 20.51 4.04
CA ASP A 165 -0.16 20.97 5.27
C ASP A 165 1.37 21.10 5.11
N ALA A 166 1.88 22.31 5.25
CA ALA A 166 3.30 22.61 5.10
C ALA A 166 4.20 21.97 6.17
N ALA A 167 3.62 21.46 7.27
CA ALA A 167 4.37 20.72 8.29
C ALA A 167 4.76 19.30 7.81
N ILE A 168 4.11 18.78 6.77
CA ILE A 168 4.42 17.46 6.21
C ILE A 168 5.75 17.54 5.45
N LYS A 169 6.79 16.87 5.97
CA LYS A 169 8.14 16.83 5.39
C LYS A 169 8.21 15.79 4.27
N ALA A 170 7.42 16.00 3.22
CA ALA A 170 7.36 15.12 2.05
C ALA A 170 8.54 15.34 1.11
N GLU A 171 9.22 14.24 0.78
CA GLU A 171 10.31 14.10 -0.17
C GLU A 171 9.87 13.13 -1.26
N ALA A 172 9.89 13.60 -2.51
CA ALA A 172 9.46 12.83 -3.67
C ALA A 172 10.63 12.21 -4.42
N PHE A 173 10.49 10.95 -4.79
CA PHE A 173 11.51 10.18 -5.49
C PHE A 173 10.93 9.40 -6.66
N ASP A 174 11.79 9.10 -7.62
CA ASP A 174 11.46 8.32 -8.81
C ASP A 174 11.71 6.81 -8.58
N TRP A 175 11.21 5.97 -9.48
CA TRP A 175 11.59 4.56 -9.53
C TRP A 175 13.11 4.39 -9.61
N HIS A 176 13.58 3.32 -8.99
CA HIS A 176 14.98 2.95 -8.84
C HIS A 176 15.84 3.91 -7.99
N GLN A 177 15.27 5.01 -7.49
CA GLN A 177 15.98 5.87 -6.55
C GLN A 177 16.01 5.24 -5.15
N ARG A 178 17.22 5.18 -4.60
CA ARG A 178 17.51 4.68 -3.26
C ARG A 178 17.69 5.85 -2.30
N VAL A 179 16.97 5.81 -1.18
CA VAL A 179 16.91 6.87 -0.18
C VAL A 179 17.39 6.34 1.16
N GLU A 180 18.43 6.97 1.72
CA GLU A 180 18.90 6.66 3.07
C GLU A 180 17.88 7.14 4.11
N LEU A 181 17.50 6.24 5.02
CA LEU A 181 16.54 6.52 6.10
C LEU A 181 17.22 6.74 7.45
N GLY A 182 18.47 6.29 7.60
CA GLY A 182 19.23 6.33 8.85
C GLY A 182 19.45 4.93 9.43
N ASN A 183 20.36 4.80 10.39
CA ASN A 183 20.69 3.54 11.08
C ASN A 183 21.03 2.34 10.15
N GLY A 184 21.56 2.63 8.95
CA GLY A 184 21.85 1.60 7.94
C GLY A 184 20.62 1.06 7.21
N LEU A 185 19.46 1.72 7.35
CA LEU A 185 18.27 1.45 6.53
C LEU A 185 18.22 2.37 5.31
N ALA A 186 17.76 1.81 4.19
CA ALA A 186 17.42 2.57 3.00
C ALA A 186 16.15 2.02 2.34
N ALA A 187 15.37 2.89 1.71
CA ALA A 187 14.24 2.52 0.89
C ALA A 187 14.55 2.77 -0.58
N THR A 188 14.32 1.78 -1.43
CA THR A 188 14.33 1.96 -2.89
C THR A 188 12.90 1.91 -3.39
N LEU A 189 12.47 2.94 -4.14
CA LEU A 189 11.19 2.91 -4.83
C LEU A 189 11.34 2.03 -6.06
N VAL A 190 10.43 1.08 -6.27
CA VAL A 190 10.50 0.15 -7.40
C VAL A 190 9.19 0.17 -8.20
N PRO A 191 9.26 -0.05 -9.53
CA PRO A 191 8.08 -0.10 -10.37
C PRO A 191 7.06 -1.13 -9.89
N THR A 192 5.78 -0.76 -9.98
CA THR A 192 4.65 -1.64 -9.71
C THR A 192 3.49 -1.33 -10.65
N ARG A 193 2.63 -2.31 -10.85
CA ARG A 193 1.53 -2.21 -11.82
C ARG A 193 0.28 -1.62 -11.15
N HIS A 194 0.25 -0.31 -11.06
CA HIS A 194 -0.88 0.43 -10.51
C HIS A 194 -1.04 1.80 -11.19
N TRP A 195 -1.70 2.73 -10.51
CA TRP A 195 -1.97 4.08 -10.99
C TRP A 195 -2.19 5.01 -9.79
N SER A 196 -2.34 6.32 -10.01
CA SER A 196 -2.55 7.29 -8.94
C SER A 196 -3.58 8.34 -9.35
N ALA A 197 -4.48 8.72 -8.43
CA ALA A 197 -5.41 9.84 -8.60
C ALA A 197 -6.02 10.28 -7.27
N ARG A 198 -6.54 11.51 -7.22
CA ARG A 198 -7.32 12.04 -6.09
C ARG A 198 -8.56 12.80 -6.57
N GLY A 199 -8.46 13.47 -7.71
CA GLY A 199 -9.54 14.22 -8.34
C GLY A 199 -10.08 13.57 -9.61
N LEU A 200 -10.95 14.32 -10.30
CA LEU A 200 -11.53 13.89 -11.58
C LEU A 200 -10.56 14.05 -12.76
N PHE A 201 -9.52 14.89 -12.63
CA PHE A 201 -8.67 15.33 -13.74
C PHE A 201 -7.16 15.23 -13.43
N ASP A 202 -6.78 14.43 -12.45
CA ASP A 202 -5.38 14.27 -12.00
C ASP A 202 -4.87 12.84 -12.13
N ARG A 203 -5.63 11.96 -12.81
CA ARG A 203 -5.21 10.58 -13.04
C ARG A 203 -3.80 10.53 -13.65
N ASN A 204 -2.92 9.80 -12.98
CA ASN A 204 -1.53 9.59 -13.30
C ASN A 204 -0.68 10.86 -13.38
N LYS A 205 -1.09 11.98 -12.79
CA LYS A 205 -0.21 13.15 -12.70
C LYS A 205 0.80 13.07 -11.55
N ALA A 206 0.63 12.11 -10.65
CA ALA A 206 1.61 11.71 -9.66
C ALA A 206 1.97 10.23 -9.86
N LEU A 207 3.21 9.87 -9.54
CA LEU A 207 3.73 8.52 -9.66
C LEU A 207 3.17 7.62 -8.54
N TRP A 208 3.33 6.31 -8.70
CA TRP A 208 3.04 5.27 -7.72
C TRP A 208 4.24 4.34 -7.62
N ALA A 209 4.52 3.71 -6.48
CA ALA A 209 5.62 2.77 -6.35
C ALA A 209 5.36 1.72 -5.26
N SER A 210 6.04 0.59 -5.40
CA SER A 210 6.34 -0.29 -4.26
C SER A 210 7.68 0.12 -3.64
N PHE A 211 8.03 -0.42 -2.48
CA PHE A 211 9.30 -0.15 -1.81
C PHE A 211 10.06 -1.43 -1.51
N VAL A 212 11.38 -1.41 -1.72
CA VAL A 212 12.30 -2.37 -1.10
C VAL A 212 12.99 -1.65 0.04
N LEU A 213 12.73 -2.09 1.27
CA LEU A 213 13.39 -1.61 2.48
C LEU A 213 14.59 -2.51 2.78
N GLU A 214 15.79 -1.95 2.68
CA GLU A 214 17.03 -2.59 3.09
C GLU A 214 17.22 -2.37 4.58
N THR A 215 17.42 -3.45 5.33
CA THR A 215 17.63 -3.42 6.79
C THR A 215 18.77 -4.35 7.17
N PRO A 216 19.39 -4.17 8.35
CA PRO A 216 20.35 -5.14 8.89
C PRO A 216 19.77 -6.55 9.07
N ALA A 217 18.45 -6.67 9.24
CA ALA A 217 17.75 -7.94 9.38
C ALA A 217 17.48 -8.64 8.03
N GLY A 218 17.75 -7.99 6.90
CA GLY A 218 17.42 -8.46 5.56
C GLY A 218 16.48 -7.51 4.82
N LYS A 219 16.29 -7.75 3.52
CA LYS A 219 15.48 -6.87 2.66
C LYS A 219 14.00 -7.24 2.73
N LEU A 220 13.16 -6.22 2.79
CA LEU A 220 11.70 -6.33 2.86
C LEU A 220 11.11 -5.70 1.60
N TYR A 221 10.13 -6.34 0.99
CA TYR A 221 9.46 -5.82 -0.20
C TYR A 221 8.01 -5.49 0.10
N ILE A 222 7.62 -4.22 -0.04
CA ILE A 222 6.32 -3.69 0.38
C ILE A 222 5.60 -3.19 -0.87
N VAL A 223 4.56 -3.89 -1.30
CA VAL A 223 3.99 -3.68 -2.64
C VAL A 223 3.06 -2.48 -2.70
N GLY A 224 2.32 -2.17 -1.63
CA GLY A 224 1.13 -1.31 -1.75
C GLY A 224 0.11 -1.99 -2.66
N ASP A 225 -0.48 -1.25 -3.58
CA ASP A 225 -1.36 -1.82 -4.58
C ASP A 225 -0.65 -2.20 -5.87
N SER A 226 -1.07 -3.33 -6.45
CA SER A 226 -0.54 -3.82 -7.71
C SER A 226 -1.47 -4.83 -8.35
N GLY A 227 -1.53 -4.84 -9.68
CA GLY A 227 -2.02 -5.95 -10.47
C GLY A 227 -0.88 -6.93 -10.80
N TYR A 228 -1.18 -8.23 -10.95
CA TYR A 228 -0.13 -9.22 -11.20
C TYR A 228 0.47 -9.12 -12.62
N GLY A 229 -0.35 -8.80 -13.62
CA GLY A 229 0.07 -8.82 -15.02
C GLY A 229 0.61 -10.20 -15.42
N ASN A 230 1.89 -10.25 -15.81
CA ASN A 230 2.63 -11.49 -16.12
C ASN A 230 3.68 -11.85 -15.04
N GLY A 231 3.68 -11.17 -13.89
CA GLY A 231 4.66 -11.33 -12.81
C GLY A 231 6.06 -10.75 -13.09
N GLY A 232 6.26 -10.08 -14.23
CA GLY A 232 7.58 -9.58 -14.64
C GLY A 232 8.19 -8.58 -13.68
N HIS A 233 7.41 -7.64 -13.16
CA HIS A 233 7.90 -6.65 -12.18
C HIS A 233 8.31 -7.28 -10.85
N PHE A 234 7.62 -8.33 -10.38
CA PHE A 234 8.02 -9.09 -9.19
C PHE A 234 9.35 -9.82 -9.40
N ARG A 235 9.54 -10.48 -10.54
CA ARG A 235 10.81 -11.15 -10.87
C ARG A 235 11.96 -10.17 -11.02
N ARG A 236 11.73 -8.98 -11.58
CA ARG A 236 12.75 -7.91 -11.65
C ARG A 236 13.17 -7.42 -10.27
N VAL A 237 12.24 -7.31 -9.31
CA VAL A 237 12.59 -7.00 -7.92
C VAL A 237 13.42 -8.12 -7.30
N ALA A 238 13.08 -9.39 -7.55
CA ALA A 238 13.87 -10.53 -7.08
C ALA A 238 15.30 -10.50 -7.63
N GLU A 239 15.46 -10.20 -8.93
CA GLU A 239 16.75 -10.11 -9.61
C GLU A 239 17.60 -8.93 -9.07
N ALA A 240 17.01 -7.76 -8.91
CA ALA A 240 17.73 -6.55 -8.50
C ALA A 240 18.00 -6.48 -6.98
N HIS A 241 17.09 -7.04 -6.17
CA HIS A 241 17.11 -6.84 -4.72
C HIS A 241 17.17 -8.14 -3.90
N GLY A 242 17.06 -9.32 -4.51
CA GLY A 242 17.09 -10.59 -3.79
C GLY A 242 18.41 -10.86 -3.05
N PRO A 243 18.40 -11.77 -2.06
CA PRO A 243 17.23 -12.46 -1.50
C PRO A 243 16.36 -11.54 -0.62
N LEU A 244 15.04 -11.70 -0.70
CA LEU A 244 14.07 -10.98 0.13
C LEU A 244 13.68 -11.84 1.34
N ARG A 245 13.75 -11.24 2.53
CA ARG A 245 13.35 -11.93 3.77
C ARG A 245 11.84 -12.02 3.89
N LEU A 246 11.13 -10.95 3.58
CA LEU A 246 9.68 -10.87 3.68
C LEU A 246 9.08 -9.94 2.62
N ALA A 247 7.90 -10.27 2.12
CA ALA A 247 7.09 -9.39 1.28
C ALA A 247 5.75 -9.02 1.95
N ILE A 248 5.27 -7.80 1.77
CA ILE A 248 3.89 -7.40 2.11
C ILE A 248 3.12 -7.25 0.80
N LEU A 249 2.08 -8.07 0.61
CA LEU A 249 1.36 -8.24 -0.66
C LEU A 249 -0.15 -7.95 -0.50
N PRO A 250 -0.79 -7.26 -1.45
CA PRO A 250 -2.24 -7.03 -1.42
C PRO A 250 -3.01 -8.30 -1.79
N ILE A 251 -4.13 -8.53 -1.10
CA ILE A 251 -5.02 -9.68 -1.37
C ILE A 251 -6.48 -9.28 -1.58
N GLY A 252 -6.84 -8.00 -1.42
CA GLY A 252 -8.19 -7.47 -1.55
C GLY A 252 -8.31 -6.39 -2.62
N ALA A 253 -9.52 -5.84 -2.78
CA ALA A 253 -9.93 -4.92 -3.84
C ALA A 253 -9.92 -5.52 -5.25
N TYR A 254 -10.25 -6.81 -5.38
CA TYR A 254 -10.00 -7.56 -6.61
C TYR A 254 -11.24 -7.90 -7.43
N GLU A 255 -12.47 -7.72 -6.92
CA GLU A 255 -13.69 -7.97 -7.70
C GLU A 255 -14.34 -6.69 -8.26
N PRO A 256 -14.90 -6.73 -9.49
CA PRO A 256 -14.96 -7.88 -10.39
C PRO A 256 -13.64 -8.06 -11.17
N ARG A 257 -13.17 -9.31 -11.32
CA ARG A 257 -11.86 -9.57 -11.99
C ARG A 257 -11.70 -8.92 -13.36
N TRP A 258 -12.74 -8.87 -14.19
CA TRP A 258 -12.65 -8.26 -15.54
C TRP A 258 -12.28 -6.77 -15.50
N PHE A 259 -12.61 -6.08 -14.39
CA PHE A 259 -12.33 -4.66 -14.19
C PHE A 259 -11.08 -4.43 -13.33
N MET A 260 -10.85 -5.25 -12.31
CA MET A 260 -9.80 -5.00 -11.30
C MET A 260 -8.45 -5.66 -11.60
N ARG A 261 -8.41 -6.71 -12.43
CA ARG A 261 -7.21 -7.56 -12.57
C ARG A 261 -5.93 -6.85 -13.01
N ASP A 262 -6.06 -5.71 -13.67
CA ASP A 262 -4.91 -4.99 -14.21
C ASP A 262 -4.20 -4.14 -13.15
N GLN A 263 -4.87 -3.85 -12.04
CA GLN A 263 -4.43 -2.93 -11.00
C GLN A 263 -4.51 -3.50 -9.58
N HIS A 264 -5.26 -4.59 -9.36
CA HIS A 264 -5.32 -5.32 -8.08
C HIS A 264 -5.22 -6.85 -8.28
N MET A 265 -4.27 -7.44 -7.57
CA MET A 265 -4.14 -8.89 -7.39
C MET A 265 -5.33 -9.43 -6.61
N ASN A 266 -5.84 -10.60 -7.03
CA ASN A 266 -6.60 -11.46 -6.13
C ASN A 266 -5.61 -12.32 -5.29
N PRO A 267 -6.09 -13.12 -4.33
CA PRO A 267 -5.20 -13.95 -3.52
C PRO A 267 -4.39 -14.99 -4.30
N GLU A 268 -4.94 -15.53 -5.40
CA GLU A 268 -4.19 -16.44 -6.29
C GLU A 268 -3.00 -15.74 -6.96
N ASP A 269 -3.23 -14.54 -7.48
CA ASP A 269 -2.21 -13.67 -8.05
C ASP A 269 -1.15 -13.28 -7.00
N ALA A 270 -1.57 -13.03 -5.74
CA ALA A 270 -0.66 -12.73 -4.65
C ALA A 270 0.25 -13.93 -4.28
N VAL A 271 -0.26 -15.16 -4.33
CA VAL A 271 0.56 -16.37 -4.14
C VAL A 271 1.58 -16.53 -5.27
N LYS A 272 1.20 -16.24 -6.52
CA LYS A 272 2.15 -16.21 -7.64
C LYS A 272 3.20 -15.12 -7.45
N ALA A 273 2.80 -13.93 -7.00
CA ALA A 273 3.71 -12.83 -6.71
C ALA A 273 4.73 -13.17 -5.62
N LEU A 274 4.33 -13.88 -4.56
CA LEU A 274 5.25 -14.40 -3.53
C LEU A 274 6.32 -15.31 -4.15
N VAL A 275 5.91 -16.23 -5.03
CA VAL A 275 6.85 -17.13 -5.72
C VAL A 275 7.78 -16.34 -6.66
N ASP A 276 7.23 -15.42 -7.45
CA ASP A 276 7.97 -14.63 -8.43
C ASP A 276 8.95 -13.64 -7.80
N CYS A 277 8.61 -13.02 -6.66
CA CYS A 277 9.51 -12.11 -5.96
C CYS A 277 10.55 -12.85 -5.12
N GLY A 278 10.37 -14.16 -4.89
CA GLY A 278 11.32 -15.00 -4.17
C GLY A 278 11.47 -14.70 -2.69
N ALA A 279 10.48 -14.03 -2.07
CA ALA A 279 10.51 -13.76 -0.63
C ALA A 279 10.35 -15.04 0.20
N ALA A 280 11.10 -15.15 1.30
CA ALA A 280 11.02 -16.33 2.16
C ALA A 280 9.66 -16.45 2.89
N GLN A 281 9.03 -15.31 3.18
CA GLN A 281 7.73 -15.20 3.83
C GLN A 281 6.94 -14.00 3.28
N ALA A 282 5.63 -13.99 3.46
CA ALA A 282 4.78 -12.85 3.17
C ALA A 282 3.72 -12.57 4.24
N LEU A 283 3.31 -11.30 4.30
CA LEU A 283 2.17 -10.83 5.06
C LEU A 283 1.15 -10.20 4.11
N ALA A 284 -0.12 -10.51 4.32
CA ALA A 284 -1.20 -9.99 3.51
C ALA A 284 -1.67 -8.63 4.01
N HIS A 285 -2.02 -7.73 3.09
CA HIS A 285 -2.68 -6.45 3.40
C HIS A 285 -3.76 -6.12 2.35
N HIS A 286 -4.31 -4.91 2.43
CA HIS A 286 -5.37 -4.41 1.54
C HIS A 286 -6.69 -5.19 1.65
N HIS A 287 -7.02 -5.68 2.86
CA HIS A 287 -8.24 -6.45 3.11
C HIS A 287 -8.92 -6.04 4.42
N GLY A 288 -10.21 -6.37 4.54
CA GLY A 288 -10.96 -6.35 5.81
C GLY A 288 -11.27 -4.97 6.40
N THR A 289 -10.81 -3.86 5.84
CA THR A 289 -10.95 -2.52 6.46
C THR A 289 -11.90 -1.59 5.70
N PHE A 290 -11.69 -1.39 4.39
CA PHE A 290 -12.57 -0.59 3.53
C PHE A 290 -13.20 -1.45 2.45
N GLN A 291 -14.51 -1.28 2.21
CA GLN A 291 -15.16 -1.94 1.07
C GLN A 291 -14.99 -1.10 -0.19
N LEU A 292 -13.88 -1.31 -0.90
CA LEU A 292 -13.54 -0.60 -2.14
C LEU A 292 -14.21 -1.22 -3.38
N THR A 293 -14.55 -2.50 -3.28
CA THR A 293 -14.93 -3.37 -4.40
C THR A 293 -16.08 -4.31 -4.02
N ASP A 294 -16.32 -5.32 -4.85
CA ASP A 294 -17.53 -6.12 -4.79
C ASP A 294 -17.42 -7.37 -3.90
N GLU A 295 -16.23 -7.84 -3.54
CA GLU A 295 -16.05 -9.04 -2.72
C GLU A 295 -16.50 -8.86 -1.25
N ALA A 296 -16.77 -9.97 -0.56
CA ALA A 296 -17.09 -9.99 0.87
C ALA A 296 -15.87 -9.68 1.74
N ILE A 297 -16.11 -9.26 2.98
CA ILE A 297 -15.05 -8.78 3.90
C ILE A 297 -14.00 -9.85 4.23
N ASP A 298 -14.43 -11.11 4.32
CA ASP A 298 -13.64 -12.29 4.67
C ASP A 298 -13.15 -13.08 3.45
N ALA A 299 -13.72 -12.82 2.26
CA ALA A 299 -13.38 -13.51 1.02
C ALA A 299 -11.87 -13.46 0.69
N PRO A 300 -11.13 -12.34 0.86
CA PRO A 300 -9.68 -12.32 0.62
C PRO A 300 -8.91 -13.35 1.46
N ALA A 301 -9.21 -13.48 2.75
CA ALA A 301 -8.50 -14.37 3.66
C ALA A 301 -8.80 -15.85 3.38
N ILE A 302 -10.08 -16.15 3.07
CA ILE A 302 -10.52 -17.49 2.67
C ILE A 302 -9.84 -17.89 1.36
N ALA A 303 -9.92 -17.04 0.33
CA ALA A 303 -9.34 -17.33 -0.97
C ALA A 303 -7.80 -17.37 -0.94
N LEU A 304 -7.13 -16.66 -0.01
CA LEU A 304 -5.69 -16.83 0.18
C LEU A 304 -5.35 -18.23 0.69
N THR A 305 -6.11 -18.74 1.65
CA THR A 305 -5.92 -20.09 2.18
C THR A 305 -6.09 -21.14 1.07
N GLU A 306 -7.14 -20.99 0.26
CA GLU A 306 -7.41 -21.88 -0.89
C GLU A 306 -6.30 -21.80 -1.95
N ALA A 307 -5.82 -20.59 -2.26
CA ALA A 307 -4.76 -20.38 -3.23
C ALA A 307 -3.42 -20.99 -2.78
N LEU A 308 -3.08 -20.89 -1.49
CA LEU A 308 -1.89 -21.50 -0.91
C LEU A 308 -1.94 -23.03 -1.01
N ASP A 309 -3.08 -23.62 -0.65
CA ASP A 309 -3.30 -25.07 -0.75
C ASP A 309 -3.19 -25.55 -2.20
N ALA A 310 -3.83 -24.84 -3.14
CA ALA A 310 -3.79 -25.15 -4.57
C ALA A 310 -2.37 -25.07 -5.14
N ALA A 311 -1.57 -24.08 -4.71
CA ALA A 311 -0.18 -23.90 -5.12
C ALA A 311 0.81 -24.80 -4.35
N LYS A 312 0.33 -25.57 -3.36
CA LYS A 312 1.16 -26.37 -2.44
C LYS A 312 2.21 -25.54 -1.70
N VAL A 313 1.88 -24.29 -1.39
CA VAL A 313 2.69 -23.40 -0.56
C VAL A 313 2.22 -23.57 0.89
N LEU A 314 3.16 -23.77 1.81
CA LEU A 314 2.83 -23.89 3.23
C LEU A 314 2.10 -22.64 3.73
N ARG A 315 1.01 -22.81 4.47
CA ARG A 315 0.17 -21.69 4.93
C ARG A 315 0.94 -20.70 5.81
N GLU A 316 1.94 -21.17 6.57
CA GLU A 316 2.81 -20.30 7.37
C GLU A 316 3.71 -19.35 6.55
N LYS A 317 3.89 -19.61 5.24
CA LYS A 317 4.67 -18.75 4.36
C LYS A 317 3.95 -17.47 3.98
N PHE A 318 2.62 -17.41 4.05
CA PHE A 318 1.87 -16.21 3.69
C PHE A 318 0.70 -16.01 4.65
N LEU A 319 0.93 -15.14 5.64
CA LEU A 319 0.01 -14.96 6.75
C LEU A 319 -0.97 -13.81 6.50
N THR A 320 -2.23 -14.03 6.88
CA THR A 320 -3.22 -12.96 6.98
C THR A 320 -3.37 -12.54 8.44
N LEU A 321 -2.99 -11.30 8.76
CA LEU A 321 -3.16 -10.74 10.09
C LEU A 321 -4.48 -9.97 10.20
N LYS A 322 -5.01 -9.85 11.41
CA LYS A 322 -6.07 -8.91 11.77
C LYS A 322 -5.46 -7.63 12.35
N PRO A 323 -6.15 -6.47 12.25
CA PRO A 323 -5.68 -5.23 12.84
C PRO A 323 -5.26 -5.43 14.31
N GLY A 324 -4.07 -4.99 14.68
CA GLY A 324 -3.51 -5.10 16.03
C GLY A 324 -2.73 -6.39 16.28
N GLN A 325 -2.70 -7.33 15.33
CA GLN A 325 -1.79 -8.47 15.41
C GLN A 325 -0.37 -8.09 14.99
N VAL A 326 0.57 -8.79 15.60
CA VAL A 326 2.01 -8.53 15.48
C VAL A 326 2.68 -9.77 14.91
N PHE A 327 3.66 -9.54 14.05
CA PHE A 327 4.55 -10.56 13.52
C PHE A 327 6.00 -10.10 13.67
N GLU A 328 6.89 -10.99 14.06
CA GLU A 328 8.31 -10.68 14.27
C GLU A 328 9.17 -11.66 13.48
N ILE A 329 10.23 -11.13 12.87
CA ILE A 329 11.29 -11.91 12.23
C ILE A 329 12.63 -11.46 12.76
#